data_AF-A0A4Y2VNB5-F1
#
_entry.id   AF-A0A4Y2VNB5-F1
#
_cell.length_a   1.000
_cell.length_b   1.000
_cell.length_c   1.000
_cell.angle_alpha   90.00
_cell.angle_beta   90.00
_cell.angle_gamma   90.00
#
_symmetry.space_group_name_H-M   'P 1'
#
loop_
_entity.id
_entity.type
_entity.pdbx_description
1 polymer ?
#
loop_
_entity_poly.entity_id
_entity_poly.type
_entity_poly.pdbx_seq_one_letter_code
_entity_poly.pdbx_strand_id
1 'polypeptide(L)'
;MNRQIIDKLQGNQHMFYSSDSIISEDPNDVINYLPEFLYKQTPSGMSPHVLELKEGVIVMLLWNLNPKMGLCNGTHLTITGFRENMIAALILLEFNIGDTVLLPRIDLAPSDLHLPFVLKCRQFLIIPAYAMTINKSLGQYLSE
;
A
#
# COMPACT_ATOMS: atom_id res chain seq x y z
N MET A 1 -3.29 7.87 -14.67
CA MET A 1 -2.07 7.25 -15.22
C MET A 1 -1.92 5.79 -14.80
N ASN A 2 -1.87 5.50 -13.49
CA ASN A 2 -1.73 4.13 -12.97
C ASN A 2 -2.83 3.13 -13.43
N ARG A 3 -4.11 3.54 -13.42
CA ARG A 3 -5.24 2.70 -13.84
C ARG A 3 -5.15 2.23 -15.30
N GLN A 4 -4.79 3.14 -16.21
CA GLN A 4 -4.64 2.81 -17.64
C GLN A 4 -3.50 1.80 -17.90
N ILE A 5 -2.53 1.68 -16.98
CA ILE A 5 -1.44 0.71 -17.10
C ILE A 5 -1.87 -0.63 -16.50
N ILE A 6 -2.62 -0.64 -15.38
CA ILE A 6 -3.32 -1.85 -14.88
C ILE A 6 -4.16 -2.45 -16.01
N ASP A 7 -4.96 -1.64 -16.69
CA ASP A 7 -5.91 -2.12 -17.70
C ASP A 7 -5.23 -2.84 -18.87
N LYS A 8 -3.99 -2.46 -19.20
CA LYS A 8 -3.19 -3.06 -20.28
C LYS A 8 -2.48 -4.36 -19.88
N LEU A 9 -2.34 -4.65 -18.59
CA LEU A 9 -1.78 -5.91 -18.13
C LEU A 9 -2.77 -7.05 -18.38
N GLN A 10 -2.25 -8.18 -18.84
CA GLN A 10 -3.02 -9.43 -18.95
C GLN A 10 -3.37 -9.95 -17.54
N GLY A 11 -4.48 -10.67 -17.43
CA GLY A 11 -4.96 -11.24 -16.18
C GLY A 11 -6.12 -10.47 -15.53
N ASN A 12 -6.69 -11.08 -14.49
CA ASN A 12 -7.88 -10.59 -13.82
C ASN A 12 -7.54 -9.49 -12.81
N GLN A 13 -8.30 -8.40 -12.86
CA GLN A 13 -8.22 -7.35 -11.86
C GLN A 13 -8.76 -7.86 -10.52
N HIS A 14 -8.02 -7.60 -9.45
CA HIS A 14 -8.41 -7.87 -8.08
C HIS A 14 -8.58 -6.56 -7.33
N MET A 15 -9.70 -6.42 -6.63
CA MET A 15 -10.03 -5.26 -5.82
C MET A 15 -9.94 -5.61 -4.34
N PHE A 16 -9.18 -4.83 -3.59
CA PHE A 16 -9.06 -4.96 -2.15
C PHE A 16 -9.62 -3.72 -1.47
N TYR A 17 -10.65 -3.92 -0.64
CA TYR A 17 -11.25 -2.87 0.17
C TYR A 17 -10.58 -2.80 1.53
N SER A 18 -10.24 -1.60 2.01
CA SER A 18 -9.76 -1.41 3.38
C SER A 18 -10.88 -1.73 4.37
N SER A 19 -10.49 -2.12 5.58
CA SER A 19 -11.43 -2.29 6.69
C SER A 19 -11.10 -1.23 7.75
N ASP A 20 -11.80 -0.11 7.67
CA ASP A 20 -11.55 1.06 8.51
C ASP A 20 -12.56 1.11 9.65
N SER A 21 -12.11 1.61 10.80
CA SER A 21 -12.89 1.65 12.04
C SER A 21 -12.54 2.88 12.86
N ILE A 22 -13.51 3.34 13.65
CA ILE A 22 -13.35 4.45 14.58
C ILE A 22 -12.94 3.89 15.94
N ILE A 23 -11.90 4.45 16.53
CA ILE A 23 -11.56 4.27 17.94
C ILE A 23 -11.85 5.61 18.63
N SER A 24 -12.90 5.63 19.44
CA SER A 24 -13.29 6.78 20.26
C SER A 24 -13.84 6.30 21.60
N GLU A 25 -13.70 7.14 22.63
CA GLU A 25 -14.36 6.95 23.93
C GLU A 25 -15.82 7.45 23.91
N ASP A 26 -16.18 8.31 22.94
CA ASP A 26 -17.56 8.78 22.74
C ASP A 26 -18.32 7.84 21.79
N PRO A 27 -19.36 7.12 22.26
CA PRO A 27 -20.17 6.26 21.40
C PRO A 27 -20.86 7.03 20.26
N ASN A 28 -21.09 8.33 20.43
CA ASN A 28 -21.74 9.16 19.41
C ASN A 28 -20.87 9.30 18.15
N ASP A 29 -19.54 9.27 18.27
CA ASP A 29 -18.65 9.33 17.10
C ASP A 29 -18.91 8.13 16.17
N VAL A 30 -19.01 6.92 16.71
CA VAL A 30 -19.25 5.72 15.88
C VAL A 30 -20.61 5.79 15.17
N ILE A 31 -21.61 6.42 15.78
CA ILE A 31 -22.97 6.54 15.24
C ILE A 31 -23.09 7.67 14.22
N ASN A 32 -22.39 8.79 14.45
CA ASN A 32 -22.55 10.02 13.68
C ASN A 32 -21.78 10.03 12.35
N TYR A 33 -20.76 9.18 12.21
CA TYR A 33 -19.96 9.11 10.99
C TYR A 33 -20.36 7.92 10.12
N LEU A 34 -20.79 8.23 8.90
CA LEU A 34 -21.09 7.23 7.89
C LEU A 34 -19.81 6.51 7.40
N PRO A 35 -19.88 5.22 7.07
CA PRO A 35 -18.72 4.49 6.53
C PRO A 35 -18.11 5.15 5.29
N GLU A 36 -18.92 5.77 4.43
CA GLU A 36 -18.47 6.47 3.22
C GLU A 36 -17.62 7.70 3.53
N PHE A 37 -17.77 8.29 4.73
CA PHE A 37 -16.88 9.35 5.20
C PHE A 37 -15.49 8.79 5.49
N LEU A 38 -15.40 7.59 6.08
CA LEU A 38 -14.15 6.90 6.38
C LEU A 38 -13.42 6.48 5.10
N TYR A 39 -14.16 5.95 4.11
CA TYR A 39 -13.59 5.50 2.83
C TYR A 39 -12.93 6.62 2.00
N LYS A 40 -13.32 7.88 2.26
CA LYS A 40 -12.74 9.07 1.63
C LYS A 40 -11.47 9.53 2.32
N GLN A 41 -11.16 9.04 3.51
CA GLN A 41 -9.91 9.34 4.17
C GLN A 41 -8.79 8.52 3.52
N THR A 42 -7.68 9.15 3.22
CA THR A 42 -6.44 8.46 2.84
C THR A 42 -5.29 9.14 3.57
N PRO A 43 -5.07 8.75 4.85
CA PRO A 43 -3.97 9.27 5.65
C PRO A 43 -2.62 9.04 4.97
N SER A 44 -1.63 9.85 5.34
CA SER A 44 -0.27 9.71 4.82
C SER A 44 0.31 8.34 5.14
N GLY A 45 0.97 7.73 4.15
CA GLY A 45 1.53 6.39 4.28
C GLY A 45 0.49 5.27 4.27
N MET A 46 -0.79 5.54 4.00
CA MET A 46 -1.81 4.51 3.81
C MET A 46 -2.19 4.32 2.34
N SER A 47 -2.51 3.08 1.99
CA SER A 47 -3.10 2.77 0.70
C SER A 47 -4.57 3.21 0.68
N PRO A 48 -5.12 3.59 -0.49
CA PRO A 48 -6.50 4.02 -0.60
C PRO A 48 -7.49 2.92 -0.19
N HIS A 49 -8.73 3.33 0.13
CA HIS A 49 -9.81 2.40 0.47
C HIS A 49 -9.97 1.31 -0.59
N VAL A 50 -9.98 1.70 -1.88
CA VAL A 50 -10.02 0.76 -3.00
C VAL A 50 -8.62 0.61 -3.59
N LEU A 51 -8.01 -0.56 -3.39
CA LEU A 51 -6.74 -0.93 -3.98
C LEU A 51 -6.96 -1.90 -5.14
N GLU A 52 -6.69 -1.43 -6.36
CA GLU A 52 -6.85 -2.20 -7.60
C GLU A 52 -5.49 -2.75 -8.06
N LEU A 53 -5.39 -4.07 -8.22
CA LEU A 53 -4.15 -4.75 -8.61
C LEU A 53 -4.40 -5.85 -9.66
N LYS A 54 -3.34 -6.25 -10.36
CA LYS A 54 -3.26 -7.41 -11.25
C LYS A 54 -1.94 -8.13 -11.04
N GLU A 55 -1.86 -9.41 -11.38
CA GLU A 55 -0.55 -10.08 -11.46
C GLU A 55 0.35 -9.36 -12.47
N GLY A 56 1.65 -9.29 -12.19
CA GLY A 56 2.63 -8.57 -12.99
C GLY A 56 2.71 -7.07 -12.73
N VAL A 57 1.84 -6.47 -11.89
CA VAL A 57 2.01 -5.07 -11.49
C VAL A 57 3.22 -4.90 -10.58
N ILE A 58 4.00 -3.83 -10.84
CA ILE A 58 4.99 -3.32 -9.90
C ILE A 58 4.30 -2.41 -8.88
N VAL A 59 4.49 -2.73 -7.60
CA VAL A 59 4.04 -1.94 -6.46
C VAL A 59 5.24 -1.48 -5.63
N MET A 60 5.02 -0.49 -4.78
CA MET A 60 5.99 0.02 -3.82
C MET A 60 5.42 -0.11 -2.41
N LEU A 61 6.24 -0.57 -1.46
CA LEU A 61 5.88 -0.57 -0.04
C LEU A 61 5.83 0.85 0.53
N LEU A 62 4.80 1.15 1.32
CA LEU A 62 4.62 2.43 2.00
C LEU A 62 5.26 2.47 3.40
N TRP A 63 5.54 1.30 3.98
CA TRP A 63 6.04 1.14 5.35
C TRP A 63 7.10 0.05 5.44
N ASN A 64 7.95 0.18 6.47
CA ASN A 64 8.87 -0.87 6.86
C ASN A 64 8.09 -2.05 7.45
N LEU A 65 8.12 -3.20 6.77
CA LEU A 65 7.51 -4.44 7.25
C LEU A 65 8.55 -5.34 7.90
N ASN A 66 9.68 -5.50 7.22
CA ASN A 66 10.80 -6.30 7.69
C ASN A 66 12.11 -5.81 7.05
N PRO A 67 12.77 -4.81 7.66
CA PRO A 67 14.01 -4.26 7.11
C PRO A 67 15.14 -5.28 6.95
N LYS A 68 15.18 -6.31 7.81
CA LYS A 68 16.19 -7.37 7.72
C LYS A 68 16.02 -8.22 6.45
N MET A 69 14.81 -8.29 5.92
CA MET A 69 14.48 -8.97 4.67
C MET A 69 14.38 -8.00 3.48
N GLY A 70 14.80 -6.74 3.61
CA GLY A 70 14.69 -5.76 2.53
C GLY A 70 13.24 -5.41 2.20
N LEU A 71 12.32 -5.53 3.17
CA LEU A 71 10.94 -5.07 3.05
C LEU A 71 10.80 -3.74 3.78
N CYS A 72 11.35 -2.71 3.17
CA CYS A 72 11.39 -1.34 3.66
C CYS A 72 10.38 -0.46 2.92
N ASN A 73 10.13 0.74 3.45
CA ASN A 73 9.46 1.78 2.69
C ASN A 73 10.26 2.07 1.40
N GLY A 74 9.58 2.10 0.26
CA GLY A 74 10.21 2.33 -1.05
C GLY A 74 10.61 1.06 -1.80
N THR A 75 10.60 -0.12 -1.16
CA THR A 75 10.93 -1.37 -1.83
C THR A 75 9.92 -1.67 -2.94
N HIS A 76 10.43 -1.96 -4.13
CA HIS A 76 9.60 -2.32 -5.29
C HIS A 76 9.40 -3.82 -5.39
N LEU A 77 8.15 -4.23 -5.58
CA LEU A 77 7.75 -5.63 -5.65
C LEU A 77 6.92 -5.86 -6.93
N THR A 78 7.05 -7.01 -7.58
CA THR A 78 6.09 -7.44 -8.62
C THR A 78 5.09 -8.40 -8.01
N ILE A 79 3.79 -8.13 -8.19
CA ILE A 79 2.74 -9.05 -7.73
C ILE A 79 2.77 -10.33 -8.55
N THR A 80 2.86 -11.47 -7.89
CA THR A 80 2.92 -12.80 -8.53
C THR A 80 1.67 -13.63 -8.27
N GLY A 81 0.79 -13.21 -7.36
CA GLY A 81 -0.48 -13.88 -7.14
C GLY A 81 -1.27 -13.32 -5.96
N PHE A 82 -2.55 -13.68 -5.92
CA PHE A 82 -3.47 -13.30 -4.86
C PHE A 82 -3.90 -14.54 -4.06
N ARG A 83 -3.95 -14.41 -2.74
CA ARG A 83 -4.51 -15.41 -1.81
C ARG A 83 -5.62 -14.74 -0.99
N GLU A 84 -6.45 -15.53 -0.31
CA GLU A 84 -7.65 -15.03 0.40
C GLU A 84 -7.39 -13.80 1.30
N ASN A 85 -6.24 -13.76 1.99
CA ASN A 85 -5.89 -12.66 2.90
C ASN A 85 -4.46 -12.14 2.72
N MET A 86 -3.78 -12.53 1.64
CA MET A 86 -2.38 -12.16 1.40
C MET A 86 -2.11 -11.93 -0.08
N ILE A 87 -1.10 -11.12 -0.36
CA ILE A 87 -0.60 -10.90 -1.72
C ILE A 87 0.80 -11.50 -1.82
N ALA A 88 1.00 -12.38 -2.80
CA ALA A 88 2.33 -12.88 -3.12
C ALA A 88 3.03 -11.89 -4.04
N ALA A 89 4.28 -11.56 -3.73
CA ALA A 89 5.07 -10.64 -4.51
C ALA A 89 6.55 -11.03 -4.54
N LEU A 90 7.23 -10.66 -5.63
CA LEU A 90 8.67 -10.85 -5.84
C LEU A 90 9.39 -9.54 -5.56
N ILE A 91 10.48 -9.57 -4.78
CA ILE A 91 11.33 -8.39 -4.57
C ILE A 91 12.11 -8.08 -5.85
N LEU A 92 11.96 -6.84 -6.37
CA LEU A 92 12.58 -6.41 -7.64
C LEU A 92 13.89 -5.64 -7.46
N LEU A 93 14.03 -4.92 -6.35
CA LEU A 93 15.16 -4.05 -6.05
C LEU A 93 15.54 -4.28 -4.58
N GLU A 94 16.83 -4.08 -4.25
CA GLU A 94 17.47 -4.23 -2.92
C GLU A 94 18.24 -5.55 -2.67
N PHE A 95 18.49 -5.90 -1.40
CA PHE A 95 19.41 -6.96 -0.98
C PHE A 95 18.92 -8.39 -1.28
N ASN A 96 17.60 -8.58 -1.39
CA ASN A 96 16.97 -9.90 -1.53
C ASN A 96 16.19 -10.03 -2.85
N ILE A 97 16.77 -9.53 -3.95
CA ILE A 97 16.16 -9.62 -5.28
C ILE A 97 15.85 -11.08 -5.63
N GLY A 98 14.64 -11.33 -6.11
CA GLY A 98 14.19 -12.66 -6.51
C GLY A 98 13.54 -13.48 -5.39
N ASP A 99 13.56 -13.00 -4.16
CA ASP A 99 12.82 -13.65 -3.07
C ASP A 99 11.32 -13.38 -3.20
N THR A 100 10.53 -14.42 -2.94
CA THR A 100 9.07 -14.32 -2.87
C THR A 100 8.63 -14.04 -1.44
N VAL A 101 7.79 -13.03 -1.28
CA VAL A 101 7.24 -12.61 0.01
C VAL A 101 5.71 -12.66 -0.02
N LEU A 102 5.11 -12.87 1.15
CA LEU A 102 3.68 -12.76 1.35
C LEU A 102 3.40 -11.48 2.14
N LEU A 103 2.68 -10.56 1.51
CA LEU A 103 2.27 -9.30 2.12
C LEU A 103 0.93 -9.53 2.84
N PRO A 104 0.82 -9.27 4.15
CA PRO A 104 -0.44 -9.28 4.86
C PRO A 104 -1.12 -7.91 4.84
N ARG A 105 -2.40 -7.87 5.20
CA ARG A 105 -3.05 -6.62 5.61
C ARG A 105 -2.57 -6.23 7.01
N ILE A 106 -2.34 -4.94 7.22
CA ILE A 106 -1.82 -4.40 8.47
C ILE A 106 -2.79 -3.35 9.00
N ASP A 107 -2.97 -3.37 10.32
CA ASP A 107 -3.69 -2.35 11.07
C ASP A 107 -2.75 -1.18 11.39
N LEU A 108 -3.12 0.02 10.98
CA LEU A 108 -2.45 1.25 11.40
C LEU A 108 -3.48 2.27 11.88
N ALA A 109 -3.06 3.12 12.83
CA ALA A 109 -3.83 4.25 13.34
C ALA A 109 -3.03 5.54 13.09
N PRO A 110 -3.06 6.05 11.86
CA PRO A 110 -2.30 7.25 11.50
C PRO A 110 -2.87 8.48 12.22
N SER A 111 -1.98 9.33 12.73
CA SER A 111 -2.31 10.48 13.58
C SER A 111 -2.35 11.81 12.82
N ASP A 112 -2.14 11.79 11.51
CA ASP A 112 -2.04 12.98 10.65
C ASP A 112 -3.40 13.49 10.16
N LEU A 113 -4.49 12.81 10.52
CA LEU A 113 -5.84 13.28 10.30
C LEU A 113 -6.34 14.11 11.49
N HIS A 114 -6.80 15.33 11.22
CA HIS A 114 -7.46 16.19 12.21
C HIS A 114 -8.93 15.76 12.41
N LEU A 115 -9.13 14.55 12.94
CA LEU A 115 -10.44 13.99 13.27
C LEU A 115 -10.67 14.04 14.79
N PRO A 116 -11.94 14.11 15.26
CA PRO A 116 -12.25 14.08 16.70
C PRO A 116 -12.04 12.69 17.33
N PHE A 117 -11.69 11.68 16.53
CA PHE A 117 -11.46 10.30 16.92
C PHE A 117 -10.22 9.74 16.22
N VAL A 118 -9.76 8.57 16.66
CA VAL A 118 -8.66 7.86 15.99
C VAL A 118 -9.23 6.98 14.88
N LEU A 119 -8.80 7.23 13.65
CA LEU A 119 -9.10 6.36 12.52
C LEU A 119 -8.13 5.18 12.51
N LYS A 120 -8.63 3.96 12.71
CA LYS A 120 -7.87 2.73 12.51
C LYS A 120 -8.19 2.15 11.15
N CYS A 121 -7.17 1.98 10.32
CA CYS A 121 -7.27 1.49 8.96
C CYS A 121 -6.56 0.15 8.80
N ARG A 122 -7.23 -0.83 8.19
CA ARG A 122 -6.67 -2.15 7.86
C ARG A 122 -6.55 -2.32 6.36
N GLN A 123 -5.33 -2.37 5.82
CA GLN A 123 -5.10 -2.55 4.38
C GLN A 123 -3.69 -3.11 4.10
N PHE A 124 -3.43 -3.56 2.86
CA PHE A 124 -2.07 -3.78 2.38
C PHE A 124 -1.33 -2.46 2.22
N LEU A 125 -0.12 -2.35 2.77
CA LEU A 125 0.67 -1.11 2.76
C LEU A 125 1.50 -0.97 1.47
N ILE A 126 0.83 -1.05 0.32
CA ILE A 126 1.43 -0.97 -1.01
C ILE A 126 0.64 -0.04 -1.93
N ILE A 127 1.34 0.62 -2.85
CA ILE A 127 0.72 1.39 -3.94
C ILE A 127 1.27 0.96 -5.30
N PRO A 128 0.47 0.99 -6.37
CA PRO A 128 0.99 0.72 -7.70
C PRO A 128 2.01 1.77 -8.14
N ALA A 129 3.18 1.32 -8.63
CA ALA A 129 4.34 2.15 -8.93
C ALA A 129 4.58 2.31 -10.45
N TYR A 130 3.52 2.60 -11.21
CA TYR A 130 3.56 2.58 -12.67
C TYR A 130 4.26 3.77 -13.35
N ALA A 131 4.39 4.90 -12.66
CA ALA A 131 4.88 6.16 -13.21
C ALA A 131 6.30 6.51 -12.72
N MET A 132 7.15 5.52 -12.49
CA MET A 132 8.58 5.79 -12.48
C MET A 132 9.08 5.75 -13.92
N THR A 133 9.04 6.91 -14.57
CA THR A 133 10.00 7.20 -15.63
C THR A 133 11.37 6.82 -15.09
N ILE A 134 12.13 6.08 -15.90
CA ILE A 134 13.57 5.90 -15.74
C ILE A 134 14.19 7.30 -15.59
N ASN A 135 14.29 7.80 -14.36
CA ASN A 135 14.98 9.05 -14.05
C ASN A 135 15.28 9.14 -12.55
N LYS A 136 16.39 8.52 -12.17
CA LYS A 136 17.47 9.21 -11.46
C LYS A 136 18.80 8.47 -11.62
N SER A 137 19.30 8.45 -12.85
CA SER A 137 20.70 8.80 -13.08
C SER A 137 20.80 10.32 -13.01
N LEU A 138 20.94 10.89 -11.81
CA LEU A 138 21.73 12.11 -11.50
C LEU A 138 21.47 12.54 -10.05
N GLY A 139 22.50 12.45 -9.22
CA GLY A 139 22.50 13.01 -7.87
C GLY A 139 23.46 12.33 -6.89
N GLN A 140 24.77 12.44 -7.17
CA GLN A 140 25.87 12.48 -6.17
C GLN A 140 26.23 11.21 -5.38
N TYR A 141 27.30 10.55 -5.82
CA TYR A 141 28.56 10.50 -5.05
C TYR A 141 29.73 10.59 -6.04
N LEU A 142 30.01 11.83 -6.47
CA LEU A 142 31.36 12.26 -6.84
C LEU A 142 31.77 13.26 -5.77
N SER A 143 32.57 12.79 -4.85
CA SER A 143 33.53 13.61 -4.12
C SER A 143 34.67 12.66 -3.75
N GLU A 144 35.86 13.07 -4.17
CA GLU A 144 37.16 12.42 -4.04
C GLU A 144 37.47 11.88 -2.64
#